data_AF-A0A151WSN3-F1
#
_entry.id   AF-A0A151WSN3-F1
#
_cell.length_a   1.000
_cell.length_b   1.000
_cell.length_c   1.000
_cell.angle_alpha   90.00
_cell.angle_beta   90.00
_cell.angle_gamma   90.00
#
_symmetry.space_group_name_H-M   'P 1'
#
loop_
_entity.id
_entity.type
_entity.pdbx_description
1 polymer ?
#
loop_
_entity_poly.entity_id
_entity_poly.type
_entity_poly.pdbx_seq_one_letter_code
_entity_poly.pdbx_strand_id
1 'polypeptide(L)'
;MKIFVWPDKAVLLLLELYREREEDFSSGMKRSNKIWAEIAISMKDANSSYAVTGQQCASKMSGLKRTYKNITDQNKKSGNHRSSWAFFSVRILLYKQTYCKMPIFLII
;
A
#
# COMPACT_ATOMS: atom_id res chain seq x y z
N MET A 1 7.84 -17.98 -14.48
CA MET A 1 7.49 -17.22 -13.25
C MET A 1 5.98 -17.35 -13.04
N LYS A 2 5.53 -17.83 -11.88
CA LYS A 2 4.09 -17.93 -11.59
C LYS A 2 3.56 -16.53 -11.27
N ILE A 3 2.59 -16.06 -12.06
CA ILE A 3 1.98 -14.74 -11.85
C ILE A 3 0.99 -14.88 -10.69
N PHE A 4 1.25 -14.16 -9.60
CA PHE A 4 0.30 -14.05 -8.50
C PHE A 4 -0.76 -13.02 -8.85
N VAL A 5 -2.01 -13.46 -8.96
CA VAL A 5 -3.17 -12.57 -9.09
C VAL A 5 -3.50 -12.05 -7.70
N TRP A 6 -3.50 -10.73 -7.52
CA TRP A 6 -3.74 -10.10 -6.23
C TRP A 6 -5.25 -9.99 -5.97
N PRO A 7 -5.85 -10.84 -5.11
CA PRO A 7 -7.22 -10.62 -4.68
C PRO A 7 -7.29 -9.36 -3.80
N ASP A 8 -8.46 -8.72 -3.75
CA ASP A 8 -8.64 -7.49 -2.97
C ASP A 8 -8.20 -7.66 -1.51
N LYS A 9 -8.57 -8.80 -0.88
CA LYS A 9 -8.14 -9.14 0.49
C LYS A 9 -6.62 -9.15 0.68
N ALA A 10 -5.85 -9.64 -0.29
CA ALA A 10 -4.38 -9.61 -0.23
C ALA A 10 -3.82 -8.20 -0.41
N VAL A 11 -4.43 -7.39 -1.27
CA VAL A 11 -4.02 -5.98 -1.46
C VAL A 11 -4.21 -5.19 -0.16
N LEU A 12 -5.29 -5.46 0.56
CA LEU A 12 -5.60 -4.78 1.82
C LEU A 12 -4.66 -5.16 2.94
N LEU A 13 -4.40 -6.46 3.07
CA LEU A 13 -3.41 -6.95 4.01
C LEU A 13 -2.02 -6.35 3.72
N LEU A 14 -1.63 -6.24 2.44
CA LEU A 14 -0.38 -5.58 2.07
C LEU A 14 -0.34 -4.10 2.50
N LEU A 15 -1.44 -3.36 2.34
CA LEU A 15 -1.54 -1.96 2.75
C LEU A 15 -1.43 -1.81 4.28
N GLU A 16 -2.09 -2.71 5.02
CA GLU A 16 -2.06 -2.74 6.49
C GLU A 16 -0.66 -3.07 7.03
N LEU A 17 -0.03 -4.14 6.53
CA LEU A 17 1.33 -4.53 6.92
C LEU A 17 2.36 -3.45 6.54
N TYR A 18 2.18 -2.78 5.40
CA TYR A 18 3.05 -1.67 5.02
C TYR A 18 2.90 -0.48 5.97
N ARG A 19 1.67 -0.16 6.42
CA ARG A 19 1.41 0.88 7.42
C ARG A 19 2.13 0.59 8.73
N GLU A 20 2.05 -0.64 9.23
CA GLU A 20 2.69 -1.04 10.49
C GLU A 20 4.22 -0.91 10.44
N ARG A 21 4.81 -0.99 9.23
CA ARG A 21 6.26 -0.92 9.02
C ARG A 21 6.72 0.41 8.43
N GLU A 22 5.87 1.43 8.39
CA GLU A 22 6.21 2.72 7.77
C GLU A 22 7.39 3.41 8.47
N GLU A 23 7.46 3.30 9.80
CA GLU A 23 8.58 3.82 10.59
C GLU A 23 9.89 3.09 10.24
N ASP A 24 9.86 1.77 10.04
CA ASP A 24 11.04 1.01 9.60
C ASP A 24 11.55 1.48 8.24
N PHE A 25 10.63 1.83 7.33
CA PHE A 25 11.00 2.39 6.02
C PHE A 25 11.58 3.80 6.12
N SER A 26 11.12 4.60 7.09
CA SER A 26 11.49 6.01 7.24
C SER A 26 12.75 6.22 8.07
N SER A 27 12.97 5.38 9.09
CA SER A 27 14.12 5.45 9.99
C SER A 27 15.45 5.09 9.32
N GLY A 28 15.40 4.31 8.23
CA GLY A 28 16.60 3.87 7.50
C GLY A 28 17.47 2.85 8.25
N MET A 29 17.12 2.49 9.49
CA MET A 29 17.85 1.51 10.29
C MET A 29 17.81 0.10 9.67
N LYS A 30 16.75 -0.18 8.90
CA LYS A 30 16.53 -1.47 8.26
C LYS A 30 16.47 -1.32 6.75
N ARG A 31 17.20 -2.18 6.03
CA ARG A 31 17.17 -2.17 4.56
C ARG A 31 15.77 -2.50 4.05
N SER A 32 15.28 -1.71 3.10
CA SER A 32 13.95 -1.84 2.50
C SER A 32 13.63 -3.28 2.04
N ASN A 33 14.58 -3.97 1.41
CA ASN A 33 14.39 -5.35 0.96
C ASN A 33 14.13 -6.35 2.11
N LYS A 34 14.67 -6.10 3.30
CA LYS A 34 14.39 -6.93 4.49
C LYS A 34 12.99 -6.67 5.03
N ILE A 35 12.56 -5.41 5.07
CA ILE A 35 11.21 -5.05 5.48
C ILE A 35 10.18 -5.70 4.54
N TRP A 36 10.41 -5.63 3.23
CA TRP A 36 9.54 -6.29 2.25
C TRP A 36 9.51 -7.82 2.38
N ALA A 37 10.64 -8.44 2.70
CA ALA A 37 10.70 -9.89 2.93
C ALA A 37 9.86 -10.30 4.15
N GLU A 38 9.89 -9.52 5.23
CA GLU A 38 9.07 -9.76 6.41
C GLU A 38 7.58 -9.56 6.14
N ILE A 39 7.22 -8.52 5.39
CA ILE A 39 5.84 -8.32 4.96
C ILE A 39 5.34 -9.53 4.15
N ALA A 40 6.17 -10.08 3.26
CA ALA A 40 5.81 -11.26 2.48
C ALA A 40 5.63 -12.52 3.36
N ILE A 41 6.44 -12.67 4.42
CA ILE A 41 6.25 -13.73 5.42
C ILE A 41 4.91 -13.55 6.14
N SER A 42 4.64 -12.35 6.68
CA SER A 42 3.37 -12.05 7.35
C SER A 42 2.15 -12.25 6.46
N MET A 43 2.25 -11.93 5.15
CA MET A 43 1.20 -12.22 4.18
C MET A 43 0.91 -13.73 4.05
N LYS A 44 1.97 -14.55 3.98
CA LYS A 44 1.86 -16.01 3.89
C LYS A 44 1.34 -16.62 5.18
N ASP A 45 1.73 -16.09 6.33
CA ASP A 45 1.27 -16.54 7.66
C ASP A 45 -0.22 -16.27 7.85
N ALA A 46 -0.70 -15.11 7.38
CA ALA A 46 -2.13 -14.79 7.41
C ALA A 46 -2.96 -15.67 6.47
N ASN A 47 -2.39 -16.07 5.32
CA ASN A 47 -3.02 -17.00 4.40
C ASN A 47 -1.96 -17.70 3.54
N SER A 48 -1.86 -19.02 3.66
CA SER A 48 -0.87 -19.83 2.95
C SER A 48 -0.95 -19.74 1.42
N SER A 49 -2.10 -19.32 0.86
CA SER A 49 -2.27 -19.05 -0.57
C SER A 49 -1.60 -17.75 -1.04
N TYR A 50 -1.27 -16.82 -0.13
CA TYR A 50 -0.56 -15.58 -0.43
C TYR A 50 0.96 -15.81 -0.44
N ALA A 51 1.40 -16.79 -1.24
CA ALA A 51 2.81 -17.12 -1.43
C ALA A 51 3.50 -16.11 -2.36
N VAL A 52 3.62 -14.85 -1.91
CA VAL A 52 4.29 -13.75 -2.61
C VAL A 52 5.72 -13.55 -2.09
N THR A 53 6.56 -12.91 -2.89
CA THR A 53 7.91 -12.48 -2.49
C THR A 53 7.92 -11.02 -2.08
N GLY A 54 8.94 -10.61 -1.30
CA GLY A 54 9.12 -9.20 -0.94
C GLY A 54 9.22 -8.27 -2.16
N GLN A 55 9.85 -8.74 -3.26
CA GLN A 55 9.88 -7.99 -4.51
C GLN A 55 8.49 -7.80 -5.12
N GLN A 56 7.63 -8.84 -5.09
CA GLN A 56 6.24 -8.71 -5.56
C GLN A 56 5.44 -7.72 -4.71
N CYS A 57 5.62 -7.74 -3.39
CA CYS A 57 5.03 -6.75 -2.48
C CYS A 57 5.47 -5.33 -2.82
N ALA A 58 6.78 -5.11 -2.99
CA ALA A 58 7.35 -3.80 -3.32
C ALA A 58 6.82 -3.28 -4.67
N SER A 59 6.80 -4.12 -5.71
CA SER A 59 6.26 -3.77 -7.03
C SER A 59 4.76 -3.44 -6.97
N LYS A 60 3.98 -4.24 -6.23
CA LYS A 60 2.54 -3.99 -6.06
C LYS A 60 2.29 -2.67 -5.34
N MET A 61 2.98 -2.41 -4.24
CA MET A 61 2.87 -1.14 -3.49
C MET A 61 3.25 0.07 -4.36
N SER A 62 4.32 -0.04 -5.13
CA SER A 62 4.75 1.02 -6.05
C SER A 62 3.69 1.32 -7.10
N GLY A 63 3.03 0.29 -7.64
CA GLY A 63 1.89 0.42 -8.53
C GLY A 63 0.71 1.14 -7.86
N LEU A 64 0.35 0.76 -6.63
CA LEU A 64 -0.72 1.39 -5.87
C LEU A 64 -0.45 2.89 -5.63
N LYS A 65 0.78 3.24 -5.20
CA LYS A 65 1.21 4.63 -5.01
C LYS A 65 1.14 5.45 -6.30
N ARG A 66 1.58 4.88 -7.43
CA ARG A 66 1.52 5.55 -8.75
C ARG A 66 0.08 5.80 -9.17
N THR A 67 -0.78 4.79 -9.07
CA THR A 67 -2.19 4.92 -9.44
C THR A 67 -2.88 5.97 -8.57
N TYR A 68 -2.65 5.95 -7.26
CA TYR A 68 -3.13 6.98 -6.35
C TYR A 68 -2.75 8.41 -6.77
N LYS A 69 -1.46 8.61 -7.11
CA LYS A 69 -0.97 9.91 -7.58
C LYS A 69 -1.70 10.35 -8.85
N ASN A 70 -1.80 9.45 -9.84
CA ASN A 70 -2.47 9.73 -11.10
C ASN A 70 -3.94 10.15 -10.91
N ILE A 71 -4.67 9.44 -10.03
CA ILE A 71 -6.07 9.79 -9.73
C ILE A 71 -6.15 11.15 -9.04
N THR A 72 -5.29 11.41 -8.07
CA THR A 72 -5.23 12.70 -7.37
C THR A 72 -4.96 13.85 -8.35
N ASP A 73 -4.04 13.64 -9.29
CA ASP A 73 -3.67 14.63 -10.29
C ASP A 73 -4.78 14.84 -11.33
N GLN A 74 -5.53 13.80 -11.69
CA GLN A 74 -6.69 13.91 -12.58
C GLN A 74 -7.86 14.61 -11.89
N ASN A 75 -8.17 14.30 -10.63
CA ASN A 75 -9.24 14.97 -9.88
C ASN A 75 -8.99 16.48 -9.74
N LYS A 76 -7.73 16.89 -9.58
CA LYS A 76 -7.34 18.31 -9.59
C LYS A 76 -7.57 19.01 -10.94
N LYS A 77 -7.58 18.25 -12.05
CA LYS A 77 -7.68 18.79 -13.42
C LYS A 77 -9.09 18.74 -14.01
N SER A 78 -9.87 17.69 -13.76
CA SER A 78 -11.06 17.39 -14.58
C SER A 78 -12.40 17.31 -13.84
N GLY A 79 -12.44 17.32 -12.51
CA GLY A 79 -13.70 17.34 -11.73
C GLY A 79 -14.70 16.21 -11.99
N ASN A 80 -14.36 15.16 -12.75
CA ASN A 80 -15.34 14.18 -13.27
C ASN A 80 -14.83 12.73 -13.16
N HIS A 81 -15.66 11.84 -12.60
CA HIS A 81 -15.27 10.51 -12.08
C HIS A 81 -15.47 9.34 -13.07
N ARG A 82 -14.54 8.35 -13.05
CA ARG A 82 -14.79 6.97 -13.52
C ARG A 82 -15.05 6.04 -12.32
N SER A 83 -16.17 5.34 -12.35
CA SER A 83 -16.91 4.79 -11.21
C SER A 83 -16.37 3.48 -10.59
N SER A 84 -15.58 2.67 -11.29
CA SER A 84 -14.97 1.45 -10.70
C SER A 84 -13.67 1.74 -9.95
N TRP A 85 -12.85 2.66 -10.46
CA TRP A 85 -11.65 3.14 -9.77
C TRP A 85 -12.00 4.00 -8.58
N ALA A 86 -13.12 4.72 -8.59
CA ALA A 86 -13.55 5.56 -7.48
C ALA A 86 -13.58 4.79 -6.15
N PHE A 87 -14.08 3.56 -6.10
CA PHE A 87 -14.10 2.75 -4.87
C PHE A 87 -12.70 2.38 -4.36
N PHE A 88 -11.82 1.89 -5.24
CA PHE A 88 -10.45 1.52 -4.87
C PHE A 88 -9.63 2.77 -4.50
N SER A 89 -9.86 3.87 -5.22
CA SER A 89 -9.29 5.19 -4.95
C SER A 89 -9.75 5.71 -3.61
N VAL A 90 -11.06 5.65 -3.29
CA VAL A 90 -11.62 6.04 -2.00
C VAL A 90 -11.00 5.22 -0.90
N ARG A 91 -10.72 3.94 -1.09
CA ARG A 91 -10.08 3.11 -0.07
C ARG A 91 -8.60 3.46 0.18
N ILE A 92 -7.85 3.78 -0.87
CA ILE A 92 -6.47 4.31 -0.77
C ILE A 92 -6.46 5.78 -0.29
N LEU A 93 -7.51 6.55 -0.58
CA LEU A 93 -7.70 7.92 -0.09
C LEU A 93 -8.11 7.91 1.39
N LEU A 94 -8.93 6.96 1.83
CA LEU A 94 -9.28 6.73 3.24
C LEU A 94 -8.05 6.32 4.03
N TYR A 95 -7.17 5.51 3.44
CA TYR A 95 -5.81 5.32 3.95
C TYR A 95 -5.20 6.70 4.23
N LYS A 96 -5.03 7.60 3.24
CA LYS A 96 -4.54 8.99 3.47
C LYS A 96 -5.35 9.83 4.48
N GLN A 97 -6.68 9.75 4.50
CA GLN A 97 -7.51 10.51 5.43
C GLN A 97 -7.26 10.08 6.89
N THR A 98 -6.97 8.79 7.12
CA THR A 98 -6.50 8.29 8.43
C THR A 98 -5.07 8.75 8.76
N TYR A 99 -4.19 8.97 7.76
CA TYR A 99 -2.88 9.64 7.95
C TYR A 99 -3.01 11.13 8.30
N CYS A 100 -3.96 11.85 7.70
CA CYS A 100 -4.17 13.29 7.98
C CYS A 100 -5.00 13.56 9.24
N LYS A 101 -5.53 12.52 9.90
CA LYS A 101 -6.23 12.63 11.21
C LYS A 101 -5.46 12.04 12.38
N MET A 102 -4.24 11.52 12.17
CA MET A 102 -3.28 11.34 13.26
C MET A 102 -2.73 12.73 13.61
N PRO A 103 -2.84 13.17 14.88
CA PRO A 103 -2.52 14.54 15.26
C PRO A 103 -1.02 14.81 15.08
N ILE A 104 -0.72 16.07 14.75
CA ILE A 104 0.58 16.67 14.39
C ILE A 104 1.57 16.69 15.59
N PHE A 105 1.59 15.66 16.44
CA PHE A 105 2.39 15.66 17.67
C PHE A 105 3.85 15.20 17.52
N LEU A 106 4.37 15.05 16.31
CA LEU A 106 5.79 14.73 16.09
C LEU A 106 6.42 15.60 14.99
N ILE A 107 6.13 16.89 15.02
CA ILE A 107 7.03 17.92 14.48
C ILE A 107 7.13 19.05 15.51
N ILE A 108 7.80 18.79 16.65
CA ILE A 108 8.71 19.71 17.37
C ILE A 108 9.69 18.84 18.14
#